data_AF-A0A1Y2SMY9-F1
#
_entry.id   AF-A0A1Y2SMY9-F1
#
_cell.length_a   1.000
_cell.length_b   1.000
_cell.length_c   1.000
_cell.angle_alpha   90.00
_cell.angle_beta   90.00
_cell.angle_gamma   90.00
#
_symmetry.space_group_name_H-M   'P 1'
#
loop_
_entity.id
_entity.type
_entity.pdbx_description
1 polymer ?
#
loop_
_entity_poly.entity_id
_entity_poly.type
_entity_poly.pdbx_seq_one_letter_code
_entity_poly.pdbx_strand_id
1 'polypeptide(L)'
;MGKALNLYLAKRAVQHVNITLGIISPNRPEQLSSLPSSRIAYHQRLQTLREKGKETLNDYYQRRAANTLKKDPNIINQEPGIAYPARYYAAKEPQEHIIRQRLISNNYAIEAGVGNCNEKSLIAFSYLLLRGARPLERFVIINNMGISDHAFIVIGRNQGEPQQSESWNQEAVICDPWDDKVFFSNGRNLSILFEGTLRLMYRYE
;
A
#
# COMPACT_ATOMS: atom_id res chain seq x y z
N MET A 1 -4.14 -2.96 22.50
CA MET A 1 -4.65 -4.23 21.94
C MET A 1 -3.66 -5.32 22.29
N GLY A 2 -4.10 -6.54 22.68
CA GLY A 2 -3.17 -7.56 23.18
C GLY A 2 -2.32 -8.22 22.09
N LYS A 3 -1.07 -8.60 22.43
CA LYS A 3 -0.08 -9.25 21.55
C LYS A 3 -0.64 -10.42 20.72
N ALA A 4 -1.45 -11.29 21.33
CA ALA A 4 -2.06 -12.44 20.66
C ALA A 4 -3.12 -12.04 19.61
N LEU A 5 -3.89 -10.99 19.88
CA LEU A 5 -4.90 -10.48 18.96
C LEU A 5 -4.26 -9.85 17.72
N ASN A 6 -3.19 -9.07 17.88
CA ASN A 6 -2.46 -8.50 16.74
C ASN A 6 -1.89 -9.60 15.83
N LEU A 7 -1.33 -10.66 16.43
CA LEU A 7 -0.80 -11.80 15.68
C LEU A 7 -1.91 -12.55 14.93
N TYR A 8 -3.04 -12.77 15.59
CA TYR A 8 -4.21 -13.39 14.98
C TYR A 8 -4.71 -12.56 13.79
N LEU A 9 -4.91 -11.26 13.97
CA LEU A 9 -5.38 -10.36 12.91
C LEU A 9 -4.42 -10.33 11.72
N ALA A 10 -3.11 -10.26 11.95
CA ALA A 10 -2.11 -10.34 10.90
C ALA A 10 -2.18 -11.65 10.11
N LYS A 11 -2.28 -12.80 10.79
CA LYS A 11 -2.47 -14.11 10.12
C LYS A 11 -3.74 -14.14 9.27
N ARG A 12 -4.84 -13.60 9.79
CA ARG A 12 -6.11 -13.51 9.05
C ARG A 12 -6.00 -12.58 7.85
N ALA A 13 -5.23 -11.49 7.95
CA ALA A 13 -5.00 -10.58 6.83
C ALA A 13 -4.20 -11.26 5.71
N VAL A 14 -3.10 -11.94 6.05
CA VAL A 14 -2.31 -12.71 5.09
C VAL A 14 -3.15 -13.80 4.41
N GLN A 15 -3.91 -14.58 5.19
CA GLN A 15 -4.85 -15.57 4.64
C GLN A 15 -5.92 -14.94 3.75
N HIS A 16 -6.44 -13.77 4.12
CA HIS A 16 -7.45 -13.09 3.32
C HIS A 16 -6.88 -12.68 1.96
N VAL A 17 -5.69 -12.07 1.92
CA VAL A 17 -5.05 -11.66 0.67
C VAL A 17 -4.68 -12.86 -0.20
N ASN A 18 -4.04 -13.88 0.39
CA ASN A 18 -3.41 -14.96 -0.38
C ASN A 18 -4.37 -16.11 -0.70
N ILE A 19 -5.31 -16.43 0.20
CA ILE A 19 -6.21 -17.59 0.08
C ILE A 19 -7.62 -17.15 -0.27
N THR A 20 -8.22 -16.22 0.48
CA THR A 20 -9.61 -15.80 0.24
C THR A 20 -9.77 -15.03 -1.06
N LEU A 21 -8.87 -14.08 -1.31
CA LEU A 21 -8.87 -13.27 -2.54
C LEU A 21 -8.01 -13.90 -3.65
N GLY A 22 -7.18 -14.89 -3.32
CA GLY A 22 -6.35 -15.60 -4.31
C GLY A 22 -5.33 -14.71 -5.02
N ILE A 23 -4.89 -13.61 -4.41
CA ILE A 23 -3.98 -12.66 -5.05
C ILE A 23 -2.59 -13.29 -5.15
N ILE A 24 -2.08 -13.46 -6.37
CA ILE A 24 -0.72 -13.97 -6.60
C ILE A 24 0.29 -12.82 -6.76
N SER A 25 1.56 -13.11 -6.51
CA SER A 25 2.66 -12.14 -6.61
C SER A 25 3.74 -12.67 -7.56
N PRO A 26 3.63 -12.40 -8.87
CA PRO A 26 4.52 -12.93 -9.91
C PRO A 26 6.00 -12.55 -9.73
N ASN A 27 6.27 -11.55 -8.90
CA ASN A 27 7.61 -11.07 -8.59
C ASN A 27 8.23 -11.79 -7.38
N ARG A 28 7.59 -12.81 -6.79
CA ARG A 28 8.14 -13.60 -5.67
C ARG A 28 9.12 -14.67 -6.17
N PRO A 29 10.37 -14.74 -5.65
CA PRO A 29 11.41 -15.70 -6.06
C PRO A 29 10.98 -17.17 -6.11
N GLU A 30 10.20 -17.62 -5.13
CA GLU A 30 9.79 -19.04 -5.00
C GLU A 30 8.72 -19.45 -6.04
N GLN A 31 8.02 -18.48 -6.63
CA GLN A 31 7.02 -18.72 -7.69
C GLN A 31 7.63 -18.67 -9.10
N LEU A 32 8.93 -18.38 -9.23
CA LEU A 32 9.64 -18.22 -10.51
C LEU A 32 10.09 -19.54 -11.16
N SER A 33 10.06 -20.67 -10.44
CA SER A 33 10.46 -21.97 -10.96
C SER A 33 9.47 -22.56 -11.98
N SER A 34 8.29 -21.96 -12.15
CA SER A 34 7.31 -22.35 -13.17
C SER A 34 6.88 -21.16 -14.05
N LEU A 35 7.42 -21.13 -15.27
CA LEU A 35 6.98 -20.41 -16.49
C LEU A 35 7.56 -18.98 -16.76
N PRO A 36 8.51 -18.86 -17.72
CA PRO A 36 8.94 -17.57 -18.29
C PRO A 36 7.82 -16.84 -19.06
N SER A 37 6.93 -17.58 -19.74
CA SER A 37 5.82 -17.04 -20.53
C SER A 37 4.65 -16.52 -19.67
N SER A 38 4.45 -17.08 -18.47
CA SER A 38 3.44 -16.58 -17.52
C SER A 38 3.88 -15.25 -16.91
N ARG A 39 5.17 -15.06 -16.64
CA ARG A 39 5.72 -13.85 -16.02
C ARG A 39 5.48 -12.59 -16.84
N ILE A 40 5.68 -12.66 -18.16
CA ILE A 40 5.42 -11.53 -19.07
C ILE A 40 3.93 -11.18 -19.06
N ALA A 41 3.06 -12.17 -19.19
CA ALA A 41 1.61 -11.98 -19.14
C ALA A 41 1.15 -11.36 -17.81
N TYR A 42 1.74 -11.77 -16.69
CA TYR A 42 1.42 -11.19 -15.39
C TYR A 42 1.94 -9.77 -15.21
N HIS A 43 3.15 -9.46 -15.66
CA HIS A 43 3.67 -8.09 -15.62
C HIS A 43 2.82 -7.16 -16.49
N GLN A 44 2.43 -7.62 -17.69
CA GLN A 44 1.50 -6.90 -18.55
C GLN A 44 0.15 -6.68 -17.85
N ARG A 45 -0.42 -7.74 -17.24
CA ARG A 45 -1.68 -7.63 -16.48
C ARG A 45 -1.54 -6.60 -15.36
N LEU A 46 -0.49 -6.66 -14.55
CA LEU A 46 -0.25 -5.72 -13.46
C LEU A 46 -0.06 -4.28 -13.98
N GLN A 47 0.64 -4.11 -15.10
CA GLN A 47 0.80 -2.81 -15.74
C GLN A 47 -0.53 -2.24 -16.22
N THR A 48 -1.33 -3.03 -16.94
CA THR A 48 -2.66 -2.63 -17.41
C THR A 48 -3.57 -2.20 -16.26
N LEU A 49 -3.52 -2.88 -15.11
CA LEU A 49 -4.28 -2.49 -13.92
C LEU A 49 -3.84 -1.15 -13.36
N ARG A 50 -2.53 -0.92 -13.28
CA ARG A 50 -1.97 0.35 -12.80
C ARG A 50 -2.32 1.50 -13.73
N GLU A 51 -2.28 1.28 -15.04
CA GLU A 51 -2.69 2.24 -16.06
C GLU A 51 -4.18 2.58 -15.92
N LYS A 52 -5.07 1.57 -15.83
CA LYS A 52 -6.51 1.78 -15.58
C LYS A 52 -6.78 2.54 -14.28
N GLY A 53 -6.03 2.24 -13.22
CA GLY A 53 -6.12 2.97 -11.95
C GLY A 53 -5.72 4.43 -12.06
N LYS A 54 -4.63 4.71 -12.80
CA LYS A 54 -4.17 6.06 -13.09
C LYS A 54 -5.19 6.84 -13.91
N GLU A 55 -5.76 6.22 -14.95
CA GLU A 55 -6.80 6.82 -15.79
C GLU A 55 -8.05 7.16 -14.99
N THR A 56 -8.57 6.20 -14.20
CA THR A 56 -9.74 6.39 -13.35
C THR A 56 -9.55 7.54 -12.36
N LEU A 57 -8.37 7.63 -11.75
CA LEU A 57 -8.04 8.70 -10.82
C LEU A 57 -7.91 10.06 -11.52
N ASN A 58 -7.31 10.09 -12.72
CA ASN A 58 -7.23 11.28 -13.54
C ASN A 58 -8.63 11.78 -13.91
N ASP A 59 -9.51 10.89 -14.40
CA ASP A 59 -10.88 11.22 -14.78
C ASP A 59 -11.71 11.76 -13.63
N TYR A 60 -11.52 11.22 -12.42
CA TYR A 60 -12.15 11.75 -11.21
C TYR A 60 -11.75 13.21 -10.97
N TYR A 61 -10.44 13.51 -11.02
CA TYR A 61 -9.95 14.86 -10.78
C TYR A 61 -10.30 15.84 -11.90
N GLN A 62 -10.33 15.38 -13.15
CA GLN A 62 -10.81 16.17 -14.29
C GLN A 62 -12.27 16.60 -14.09
N ARG A 63 -13.15 15.67 -13.69
CA ARG A 63 -14.55 15.97 -13.36
C ARG A 63 -14.68 16.95 -12.20
N ARG A 64 -13.86 16.79 -11.15
CA ARG A 64 -13.83 17.73 -10.02
C ARG A 64 -13.41 19.13 -10.46
N ALA A 65 -12.37 19.27 -11.29
CA ALA A 65 -11.96 20.55 -11.86
C ALA A 65 -13.07 21.20 -12.69
N ALA A 66 -13.68 20.44 -13.60
CA ALA A 66 -14.75 20.95 -14.45
C ALA A 66 -15.94 21.48 -13.62
N ASN A 67 -16.32 20.76 -12.55
CA ASN A 67 -17.36 21.20 -11.63
C ASN A 67 -16.98 22.48 -10.87
N THR A 68 -15.72 22.63 -10.46
CA THR A 68 -15.22 23.83 -9.80
C THR A 68 -15.23 25.03 -10.76
N LEU A 69 -14.71 24.87 -11.99
CA LEU A 69 -14.70 25.91 -13.02
C LEU A 69 -16.12 26.36 -13.42
N LYS A 70 -17.08 25.44 -13.43
CA LYS A 70 -18.48 25.77 -13.68
C LYS A 70 -19.09 26.66 -12.59
N LYS A 71 -18.63 26.52 -11.34
CA LYS A 71 -19.09 27.31 -10.19
C LYS A 71 -18.38 28.66 -10.10
N ASP A 72 -17.09 28.69 -10.41
CA ASP A 72 -16.27 29.90 -10.43
C ASP A 72 -15.32 29.86 -11.64
N PRO A 73 -15.71 30.50 -12.77
CA PRO A 73 -14.87 30.53 -13.96
C PRO A 73 -13.55 31.29 -13.78
N ASN A 74 -13.47 32.21 -12.81
CA ASN A 74 -12.29 33.06 -12.61
C ASN A 74 -11.22 32.39 -11.74
N ILE A 75 -11.53 31.25 -11.12
CA ILE A 75 -10.61 30.52 -10.24
C ILE A 75 -9.30 30.13 -10.93
N ILE A 76 -9.29 29.94 -12.25
CA ILE A 76 -8.07 29.57 -13.00
C ILE A 76 -7.01 30.67 -12.96
N ASN A 77 -7.42 31.95 -12.83
CA ASN A 77 -6.51 33.09 -12.67
C ASN A 77 -5.97 33.19 -11.24
N GLN A 78 -6.66 32.58 -10.27
CA GLN A 78 -6.28 32.58 -8.86
C GLN A 78 -5.45 31.34 -8.48
N GLU A 79 -5.66 30.22 -9.19
CA GLU A 79 -5.03 28.93 -8.89
C GLU A 79 -4.48 28.27 -10.18
N PRO A 80 -3.24 28.58 -10.59
CA PRO A 80 -2.68 28.18 -11.90
C PRO A 80 -2.49 26.66 -12.11
N GLY A 81 -2.70 25.84 -11.08
CA GLY A 81 -2.60 24.38 -11.18
C GLY A 81 -3.84 23.68 -11.76
N ILE A 82 -4.99 24.37 -11.85
CA ILE A 82 -6.26 23.75 -12.30
C ILE A 82 -6.20 23.27 -13.76
N ALA A 83 -5.29 23.80 -14.59
CA ALA A 83 -5.02 23.29 -15.94
C ALA A 83 -4.46 21.85 -15.96
N TYR A 84 -3.95 21.36 -14.83
CA TYR A 84 -3.54 19.97 -14.62
C TYR A 84 -4.28 19.36 -13.42
N PRO A 85 -5.60 19.09 -13.55
CA PRO A 85 -6.48 18.74 -12.42
C PRO A 85 -5.96 17.65 -11.49
N ALA A 86 -5.47 16.55 -12.06
CA ALA A 86 -4.98 15.42 -11.28
C ALA A 86 -3.79 15.80 -10.40
N ARG A 87 -2.87 16.64 -10.88
CA ARG A 87 -1.72 17.12 -10.08
C ARG A 87 -2.17 18.11 -9.02
N TYR A 88 -3.04 19.04 -9.39
CA TYR A 88 -3.52 20.08 -8.50
C TYR A 88 -4.32 19.54 -7.32
N TYR A 89 -5.34 18.71 -7.57
CA TYR A 89 -6.15 18.14 -6.49
C TYR A 89 -5.41 17.09 -5.67
N ALA A 90 -4.45 16.37 -6.28
CA ALA A 90 -3.55 15.51 -5.52
C ALA A 90 -2.69 16.30 -4.53
N ALA A 91 -2.20 17.48 -4.94
CA ALA A 91 -1.40 18.36 -4.07
C ALA A 91 -2.24 19.09 -3.00
N LYS A 92 -3.49 19.44 -3.30
CA LYS A 92 -4.38 20.15 -2.36
C LYS A 92 -4.90 19.26 -1.23
N GLU A 93 -5.17 17.99 -1.53
CA GLU A 93 -5.72 17.01 -0.58
C GLU A 93 -4.86 15.73 -0.58
N PRO A 94 -3.58 15.80 -0.17
CA PRO A 94 -2.62 14.70 -0.35
C PRO A 94 -3.06 13.43 0.38
N GLN A 95 -3.66 13.54 1.57
CA GLN A 95 -4.16 12.38 2.31
C GLN A 95 -5.34 11.71 1.59
N GLU A 96 -6.31 12.49 1.11
CA GLU A 96 -7.45 11.92 0.40
C GLU A 96 -7.04 11.32 -0.95
N HIS A 97 -6.10 11.97 -1.64
CA HIS A 97 -5.51 11.44 -2.87
C HIS A 97 -4.92 10.06 -2.65
N ILE A 98 -4.10 9.93 -1.60
CA ILE A 98 -3.49 8.67 -1.24
C ILE A 98 -4.58 7.63 -0.90
N ILE A 99 -5.62 7.98 -0.13
CA ILE A 99 -6.73 7.05 0.17
C ILE A 99 -7.43 6.58 -1.12
N ARG A 100 -7.76 7.49 -2.04
CA ARG A 100 -8.42 7.15 -3.31
C ARG A 100 -7.53 6.27 -4.19
N GLN A 101 -6.26 6.62 -4.32
CA GLN A 101 -5.29 5.81 -5.06
C GLN A 101 -5.23 4.38 -4.52
N ARG A 102 -5.25 4.21 -3.18
CA ARG A 102 -5.26 2.88 -2.54
C ARG A 102 -6.52 2.09 -2.89
N LEU A 103 -7.70 2.68 -2.73
CA LEU A 103 -8.97 1.99 -2.99
C LEU A 103 -9.05 1.54 -4.46
N ILE A 104 -8.66 2.41 -5.37
CA ILE A 104 -8.60 2.10 -6.81
C ILE A 104 -7.61 0.97 -7.08
N SER A 105 -6.37 1.08 -6.57
CA SER A 105 -5.34 0.05 -6.76
C SER A 105 -5.75 -1.31 -6.18
N ASN A 106 -6.35 -1.32 -4.99
CA ASN A 106 -6.86 -2.53 -4.36
C ASN A 106 -7.94 -3.21 -5.20
N ASN A 107 -8.92 -2.45 -5.69
CA ASN A 107 -10.00 -3.00 -6.50
C ASN A 107 -9.45 -3.68 -7.77
N TYR A 108 -8.52 -3.02 -8.46
CA TYR A 108 -7.91 -3.62 -9.65
C TYR A 108 -7.07 -4.86 -9.34
N ALA A 109 -6.28 -4.85 -8.27
CA ALA A 109 -5.53 -6.03 -7.85
C ALA A 109 -6.46 -7.21 -7.52
N ILE A 110 -7.59 -6.94 -6.85
CA ILE A 110 -8.63 -7.93 -6.52
C ILE A 110 -9.29 -8.48 -7.80
N GLU A 111 -9.78 -7.61 -8.68
CA GLU A 111 -10.42 -8.01 -9.94
C GLU A 111 -9.49 -8.85 -10.82
N ALA A 112 -8.19 -8.54 -10.79
CA ALA A 112 -7.21 -9.28 -11.55
C ALA A 112 -6.67 -10.54 -10.86
N GLY A 113 -6.85 -10.69 -9.56
CA GLY A 113 -6.18 -11.76 -8.80
C GLY A 113 -4.64 -11.61 -8.76
N VAL A 114 -4.08 -10.43 -9.04
CA VAL A 114 -2.62 -10.22 -9.14
C VAL A 114 -2.21 -8.92 -8.45
N GLY A 115 -1.13 -8.97 -7.66
CA GLY A 115 -0.56 -7.80 -6.99
C GLY A 115 0.82 -8.05 -6.38
N ASN A 116 1.67 -7.03 -6.35
CA ASN A 116 2.99 -7.12 -5.71
C ASN A 116 2.92 -6.71 -4.23
N CYS A 117 4.07 -6.54 -3.57
CA CYS A 117 4.16 -6.13 -2.16
C CYS A 117 3.39 -4.83 -1.87
N ASN A 118 3.41 -3.86 -2.79
CA ASN A 118 2.68 -2.62 -2.63
C ASN A 118 1.17 -2.84 -2.64
N GLU A 119 0.61 -3.54 -3.64
CA GLU A 119 -0.84 -3.77 -3.70
C GLU A 119 -1.31 -4.70 -2.56
N LYS A 120 -0.59 -5.78 -2.28
CA LYS A 120 -0.96 -6.73 -1.22
C LYS A 120 -0.96 -6.10 0.17
N SER A 121 0.05 -5.30 0.49
CA SER A 121 0.08 -4.58 1.76
C SER A 121 -1.08 -3.59 1.90
N LEU A 122 -1.51 -2.93 0.82
CA LEU A 122 -2.67 -2.03 0.84
C LEU A 122 -4.01 -2.77 1.05
N ILE A 123 -4.18 -3.93 0.43
CA ILE A 123 -5.36 -4.80 0.66
C ILE A 123 -5.36 -5.27 2.11
N ALA A 124 -4.22 -5.77 2.61
CA ALA A 124 -4.08 -6.21 4.00
C ALA A 124 -4.36 -5.07 4.99
N PHE A 125 -3.85 -3.86 4.73
CA PHE A 125 -4.14 -2.69 5.55
C PHE A 125 -5.64 -2.40 5.61
N SER A 126 -6.33 -2.43 4.46
CA SER A 126 -7.77 -2.17 4.40
C SER A 126 -8.57 -3.22 5.17
N TYR A 127 -8.21 -4.50 5.00
CA TYR A 127 -8.80 -5.60 5.76
C TYR A 127 -8.63 -5.41 7.27
N LEU A 128 -7.42 -5.10 7.73
CA LEU A 128 -7.09 -4.89 9.14
C LEU A 128 -7.78 -3.65 9.72
N LEU A 129 -7.84 -2.57 8.94
CA LEU A 129 -8.50 -1.33 9.31
C LEU A 129 -9.98 -1.57 9.64
N LEU A 130 -10.69 -2.30 8.76
CA LEU A 130 -12.11 -2.67 8.91
C LEU A 130 -12.36 -3.65 10.06
N ARG A 131 -11.34 -4.37 10.51
CA ARG A 131 -11.39 -5.24 11.69
C ARG A 131 -10.96 -4.55 12.98
N GLY A 132 -10.74 -3.23 12.94
CA GLY A 132 -10.42 -2.43 14.11
C GLY A 132 -8.99 -2.62 14.63
N ALA A 133 -8.06 -3.15 13.83
CA ALA A 133 -6.66 -3.31 14.25
C ALA A 133 -6.02 -1.93 14.50
N ARG A 134 -5.39 -1.69 15.66
CA ARG A 134 -4.81 -0.40 16.08
C ARG A 134 -3.63 -0.55 17.06
N PRO A 135 -2.65 0.39 17.05
CA PRO A 135 -2.32 1.28 15.94
C PRO A 135 -1.96 0.46 14.69
N LEU A 136 -2.25 1.00 13.50
CA LEU A 136 -2.05 0.29 12.24
C LEU A 136 -1.23 1.14 11.29
N GLU A 137 -0.13 0.58 10.79
CA GLU A 137 0.85 1.30 10.00
C GLU A 137 1.23 0.54 8.75
N ARG A 138 1.55 1.29 7.69
CA ARG A 138 2.18 0.72 6.51
C ARG A 138 3.57 1.30 6.34
N PHE A 139 4.52 0.39 6.19
CA PHE A 139 5.90 0.70 5.89
C PHE A 139 6.24 0.32 4.46
N VAL A 140 7.16 1.09 3.88
CA VAL A 140 7.87 0.72 2.65
C VAL A 140 9.36 0.76 2.91
N ILE A 141 10.09 -0.02 2.14
CA ILE A 141 11.55 -0.01 2.12
C ILE A 141 11.95 0.68 0.82
N ILE A 142 12.76 1.72 0.95
CA ILE A 142 13.26 2.50 -0.17
C ILE A 142 14.72 2.11 -0.39
N ASN A 143 15.03 1.55 -1.55
CA ASN A 143 16.40 1.17 -1.88
C ASN A 143 17.28 2.41 -2.16
N ASN A 144 18.57 2.18 -2.40
CA ASN A 144 19.56 3.25 -2.65
C ASN A 144 19.25 4.11 -3.89
N MET A 145 18.38 3.64 -4.79
CA MET A 145 17.92 4.40 -5.97
C MET A 145 16.68 5.25 -5.68
N GLY A 146 16.17 5.27 -4.44
CA GLY A 146 14.94 5.97 -4.08
C GLY A 146 13.65 5.24 -4.50
N ILE A 147 13.75 3.96 -4.89
CA ILE A 147 12.63 3.16 -5.38
C ILE A 147 12.08 2.29 -4.25
N SER A 148 10.75 2.15 -4.17
CA SER A 148 10.10 1.22 -3.24
C SER A 148 10.42 -0.22 -3.62
N ASP A 149 11.17 -0.89 -2.76
CA ASP A 149 11.62 -2.27 -2.91
C ASP A 149 10.64 -3.25 -2.27
N HIS A 150 10.23 -2.97 -1.03
CA HIS A 150 9.30 -3.82 -0.28
C HIS A 150 8.24 -3.00 0.48
N ALA A 151 7.13 -3.64 0.83
CA ALA A 151 6.05 -3.02 1.60
C ALA A 151 5.33 -4.03 2.49
N PHE A 152 5.09 -3.65 3.74
CA PHE A 152 4.47 -4.50 4.76
C PHE A 152 3.69 -3.68 5.79
N ILE A 153 2.88 -4.36 6.59
CA ILE A 153 2.03 -3.73 7.62
C ILE A 153 2.60 -4.00 9.01
N VAL A 154 2.47 -3.02 9.90
CA VAL A 154 2.78 -3.16 11.32
C VAL A 154 1.52 -2.89 12.14
N ILE A 155 1.21 -3.79 13.07
CA ILE A 155 0.05 -3.71 13.96
C ILE A 155 0.56 -3.56 15.40
N GLY A 156 0.02 -2.61 16.15
CA GLY A 156 0.26 -2.49 17.58
C GLY A 156 1.53 -1.73 17.96
N ARG A 157 2.19 -1.02 17.02
CA ARG A 157 3.38 -0.23 17.35
C ARG A 157 2.99 1.06 18.08
N ASN A 158 3.34 1.17 19.35
CA ASN A 158 3.04 2.33 20.20
C ASN A 158 4.27 2.96 20.86
N GLN A 159 5.45 2.37 20.66
CA GLN A 159 6.73 2.89 21.12
C GLN A 159 7.81 2.71 20.04
N GLY A 160 8.92 3.42 20.20
CA GLY A 160 10.07 3.39 19.30
C GLY A 160 9.94 4.33 18.10
N GLU A 161 11.07 4.62 17.48
CA GLU A 161 11.14 5.46 16.29
C GLU A 161 10.75 4.67 15.04
N PRO A 162 9.90 5.20 14.14
CA PRO A 162 9.43 4.47 12.96
C PRO A 162 10.55 3.95 12.06
N GLN A 163 11.70 4.63 11.99
CA GLN A 163 12.82 4.25 11.15
C GLN A 163 13.79 3.27 11.83
N GLN A 164 13.64 3.04 13.14
CA GLN A 164 14.50 2.20 13.97
C GLN A 164 13.70 1.04 14.53
N SER A 165 13.48 0.02 13.71
CA SER A 165 12.66 -1.15 14.07
C SER A 165 13.04 -1.88 15.35
N GLU A 166 14.32 -1.80 15.72
CA GLU A 166 14.88 -2.34 16.94
C GLU A 166 14.37 -1.65 18.21
N SER A 167 13.92 -0.39 18.09
CA SER A 167 13.37 0.39 19.20
C SER A 167 11.86 0.14 19.41
N TRP A 168 11.20 -0.61 18.53
CA TRP A 168 9.76 -0.84 18.59
C TRP A 168 9.37 -1.72 19.77
N ASN A 169 8.17 -1.51 20.34
CA ASN A 169 7.63 -2.36 21.40
C ASN A 169 7.52 -3.84 20.95
N GLN A 170 7.71 -4.76 21.89
CA GLN A 170 7.70 -6.21 21.65
C GLN A 170 6.34 -6.79 21.19
N GLU A 171 5.28 -6.00 21.29
CA GLU A 171 3.92 -6.39 20.88
C GLU A 171 3.61 -5.98 19.44
N ALA A 172 4.48 -5.20 18.79
CA ALA A 172 4.34 -4.84 17.41
C ALA A 172 4.47 -6.10 16.53
N VAL A 173 3.50 -6.29 15.65
CA VAL A 173 3.41 -7.44 14.74
C VAL A 173 3.63 -6.96 13.32
N ILE A 174 4.57 -7.59 12.64
CA ILE A 174 4.81 -7.42 11.21
C ILE A 174 3.89 -8.41 10.48
N CYS A 175 3.16 -7.88 9.50
CA CYS A 175 2.26 -8.58 8.63
C CYS A 175 2.73 -8.37 7.18
N ASP A 176 3.33 -9.41 6.61
CA ASP A 176 3.86 -9.41 5.25
C ASP A 176 3.07 -10.38 4.35
N PRO A 177 2.03 -9.89 3.66
CA PRO A 177 1.22 -10.71 2.77
C PRO A 177 1.95 -11.10 1.47
N TRP A 178 3.05 -10.44 1.13
CA TRP A 178 3.82 -10.77 -0.07
C TRP A 178 4.75 -11.97 0.18
N ASP A 179 5.42 -11.98 1.33
CA ASP A 179 6.30 -13.08 1.76
C ASP A 179 5.54 -14.19 2.51
N ASP A 180 4.24 -14.01 2.76
CA ASP A 180 3.38 -14.94 3.54
C ASP A 180 3.87 -15.11 4.99
N LYS A 181 4.46 -14.05 5.55
CA LYS A 181 5.06 -14.07 6.89
C LYS A 181 4.32 -13.16 7.86
N VAL A 182 4.20 -13.65 9.09
CA VAL A 182 3.68 -12.91 10.23
C VAL A 182 4.55 -13.20 11.44
N PHE A 183 5.12 -12.16 12.04
CA PHE A 183 6.00 -12.31 13.20
C PHE A 183 6.02 -11.05 14.05
N PHE A 184 6.40 -11.19 15.32
CA PHE A 184 6.64 -10.05 16.19
C PHE A 184 7.92 -9.32 15.77
N SER A 185 7.93 -7.99 15.85
CA SER A 185 9.16 -7.22 15.69
C SER A 185 10.21 -7.71 16.71
N ASN A 186 9.80 -7.92 17.97
CA ASN A 186 10.66 -8.32 19.09
C ASN A 186 11.95 -7.47 19.19
N GLY A 187 11.89 -6.18 18.82
CA GLY A 187 13.08 -5.31 18.78
C GLY A 187 14.14 -5.77 17.77
N ARG A 188 13.76 -6.53 16.74
CA ARG A 188 14.68 -6.88 15.64
C ARG A 188 14.93 -5.65 14.79
N ASN A 189 16.19 -5.47 14.41
CA ASN A 189 16.52 -4.58 13.32
C ASN A 189 16.00 -5.21 12.02
N LEU A 190 15.16 -4.52 11.26
CA LEU A 190 14.65 -4.98 9.97
C LEU A 190 15.60 -4.63 8.82
N SER A 191 16.59 -3.76 9.03
CA SER A 191 17.61 -3.46 8.01
C SER A 191 18.48 -4.68 7.68
N ILE A 192 18.54 -5.69 8.55
CA ILE A 192 19.23 -6.95 8.25
C ILE A 192 18.40 -7.89 7.36
N LEU A 193 17.08 -7.65 7.26
CA LEU A 193 16.18 -8.45 6.43
C LEU A 193 15.99 -7.84 5.04
N PHE A 194 16.27 -6.54 4.90
CA PHE A 194 15.99 -5.78 3.70
C PHE A 194 17.04 -4.71 3.47
N GLU A 195 17.58 -4.64 2.25
CA GLU A 195 18.49 -3.57 1.86
C GLU A 195 17.70 -2.28 1.56
N GLY A 196 17.86 -1.26 2.41
CA GLY A 196 17.31 0.07 2.16
C GLY A 196 16.86 0.80 3.41
N THR A 197 16.19 1.93 3.20
CA THR A 197 15.67 2.80 4.25
C THR A 197 14.22 2.48 4.55
N LEU A 198 13.93 2.16 5.80
CA LEU A 198 12.57 1.97 6.29
C LEU A 198 11.82 3.30 6.36
N ARG A 199 10.68 3.40 5.68
CA ARG A 199 9.85 4.60 5.63
C ARG A 199 8.42 4.30 6.05
N LEU A 200 7.97 4.97 7.10
CA LEU A 200 6.55 5.02 7.45
C LEU A 200 5.80 5.80 6.37
N MET A 201 4.85 5.14 5.71
CA MET A 201 4.01 5.81 4.71
C MET A 201 2.81 6.47 5.35
N TYR A 202 2.19 5.80 6.32
CA TYR A 202 1.04 6.30 7.04
C TYR A 202 0.72 5.45 8.26
N ARG A 203 0.05 6.08 9.22
CA ARG A 203 -0.38 5.52 10.49
C ARG A 203 -1.86 5.82 10.71
N TYR A 204 -2.57 4.87 11.27
CA TYR A 204 -3.93 5.00 11.75
C TYR A 204 -3.94 4.62 13.24
N GLU A 205 -4.48 5.50 14.09
CA GLU A 205 -4.55 5.34 15.56
C GLU A 205 -5.83 4.66 16.04
#